data_AF-A0A353T4X3-F1
#
_entry.id   AF-A0A353T4X3-F1
#
_cell.length_a   1.000
_cell.length_b   1.000
_cell.length_c   1.000
_cell.angle_alpha   90.00
_cell.angle_beta   90.00
_cell.angle_gamma   90.00
#
_symmetry.space_group_name_H-M   'P 1'
#
loop_
_entity.id
_entity.type
_entity.pdbx_description
1 polymer ?
#
loop_
_entity_poly.entity_id
_entity_poly.type
_entity_poly.pdbx_seq_one_letter_code
_entity_poly.pdbx_strand_id
1 'polypeptide(L)'
;WTNTESQVNFGREIEALLGPEARWNSANIEAFDGLPWIKEDIDVIKEQWTCNKEQPVVPGGYFTTRHLNNAFTRTVMNGENPRDSLEEAVEDINSELLAKQKEFGIDAKEKVLNQEKQESGFLVKGEVDRKTAGSEE
;
A
#
# COMPACT_ATOMS: atom_id res chain seq x y z
N TRP A 1 -1.51 19.74 17.43
CA TRP A 1 -1.65 19.87 15.96
C TRP A 1 -2.55 18.77 15.38
N THR A 2 -2.27 17.48 15.59
CA THR A 2 -3.03 16.38 14.93
C THR A 2 -4.39 16.04 15.55
N ASN A 3 -4.69 16.52 16.77
CA ASN A 3 -5.98 16.26 17.41
C ASN A 3 -7.16 16.94 16.68
N THR A 4 -8.35 16.39 16.88
CA THR A 4 -9.58 16.75 16.19
C THR A 4 -9.93 18.23 16.35
N GLU A 5 -9.94 18.74 17.58
CA GLU A 5 -10.27 20.13 17.89
C GLU A 5 -9.33 21.13 17.21
N SER A 6 -8.02 20.87 17.24
CA SER A 6 -7.02 21.74 16.61
C SER A 6 -7.24 21.83 15.09
N GLN A 7 -7.55 20.71 14.44
CA GLN A 7 -7.76 20.67 12.99
C GLN A 7 -9.09 21.30 12.56
N VAL A 8 -10.15 21.16 13.36
CA VAL A 8 -11.44 21.82 13.11
C VAL A 8 -11.29 23.34 13.24
N ASN A 9 -10.64 23.82 14.30
CA ASN A 9 -10.43 25.25 14.51
C ASN A 9 -9.59 25.85 13.37
N PHE A 10 -8.51 25.19 12.98
CA PHE A 10 -7.68 25.61 11.85
C PHE A 10 -8.48 25.69 10.54
N GLY A 11 -9.28 24.66 10.23
CA GLY A 11 -10.09 24.65 9.01
C GLY A 11 -11.11 25.79 8.96
N ARG A 12 -11.75 26.09 10.09
CA ARG A 12 -12.70 27.22 10.21
C ARG A 12 -12.02 28.58 10.08
N GLU A 13 -10.83 28.75 10.66
CA GLU A 13 -10.06 29.99 10.57
C GLU A 13 -9.61 30.29 9.14
N ILE A 14 -9.13 29.26 8.42
CA ILE A 14 -8.70 29.41 7.03
C ILE A 14 -9.88 29.78 6.13
N GLU A 15 -11.03 29.11 6.26
CA GLU A 15 -12.22 29.43 5.48
C GLU A 15 -12.78 30.82 5.83
N ALA A 16 -12.77 31.20 7.11
CA ALA A 16 -13.19 32.54 7.52
C ALA A 16 -12.30 33.65 6.94
N LEU A 17 -11.01 33.37 6.72
CA LEU A 17 -10.05 34.32 6.17
C LEU A 17 -10.10 34.41 4.64
N LEU A 18 -10.24 33.27 3.97
CA LEU A 18 -10.01 33.14 2.52
C LEU A 18 -11.26 32.79 1.72
N GLY A 19 -12.37 32.47 2.39
CA GLY A 19 -13.62 32.05 1.76
C GLY A 19 -13.75 30.53 1.61
N PRO A 20 -14.92 30.06 1.14
CA PRO A 20 -15.25 28.64 1.01
C PRO A 20 -14.35 27.88 0.03
N GLU A 21 -13.64 28.57 -0.85
CA GLU A 21 -12.67 27.97 -1.78
C GLU A 21 -11.41 27.46 -1.07
N ALA A 22 -11.14 27.93 0.16
CA ALA A 22 -9.97 27.57 0.94
C ALA A 22 -10.24 26.43 1.95
N ARG A 23 -11.29 25.64 1.75
CA ARG A 23 -11.63 24.52 2.64
C ARG A 23 -10.44 23.59 2.87
N TRP A 24 -10.12 23.40 4.14
CA TRP A 24 -9.04 22.52 4.57
C TRP A 24 -9.47 21.06 4.50
N ASN A 25 -8.69 20.22 3.80
CA ASN A 25 -8.94 18.78 3.72
C ASN A 25 -8.15 18.05 4.80
N SER A 26 -8.77 17.85 5.97
CA SER A 26 -8.15 17.12 7.07
C SER A 26 -8.06 15.61 6.78
N ALA A 27 -6.90 15.00 7.07
CA ALA A 27 -6.75 13.54 7.09
C ALA A 27 -7.32 12.89 8.37
N ASN A 28 -7.69 13.69 9.38
CA ASN A 28 -8.38 13.20 10.56
C ASN A 28 -9.88 13.15 10.26
N ILE A 29 -10.44 11.94 10.19
CA ILE A 29 -11.83 11.68 9.82
C ILE A 29 -12.81 12.36 10.79
N GLU A 30 -12.50 12.38 12.09
CA GLU A 30 -13.33 13.05 13.09
C GLU A 30 -13.32 14.57 12.92
N ALA A 31 -12.18 15.13 12.49
CA ALA A 31 -12.08 16.56 12.22
C ALA A 31 -12.79 16.93 10.93
N PHE A 32 -12.70 16.07 9.91
CA PHE A 32 -13.40 16.22 8.64
C PHE A 32 -14.92 16.35 8.84
N ASP A 33 -15.51 15.56 9.73
CA ASP A 33 -16.93 15.66 10.10
C ASP A 33 -17.33 17.03 10.70
N GLY A 34 -16.37 17.74 11.32
CA GLY A 34 -16.60 19.03 11.97
C GLY A 34 -16.38 20.25 11.08
N LEU A 35 -15.97 20.03 9.82
CA LEU A 35 -15.72 21.08 8.82
C LEU A 35 -17.03 21.56 8.18
N PRO A 36 -17.08 22.80 7.66
CA PRO A 36 -18.29 23.41 7.11
C PRO A 36 -18.61 22.93 5.67
N TRP A 37 -18.49 21.63 5.43
CA TRP A 37 -19.00 21.00 4.21
C TRP A 37 -20.50 20.77 4.30
N ILE A 38 -21.15 20.67 3.15
CA ILE A 38 -22.54 20.23 3.09
C ILE A 38 -22.58 18.77 3.56
N LYS A 39 -23.55 18.43 4.40
CA LYS A 39 -23.59 17.14 5.08
C LYS A 39 -23.67 15.98 4.09
N GLU A 40 -24.43 16.16 3.02
CA GLU A 40 -24.58 15.19 1.94
C GLU A 40 -23.23 14.86 1.29
N ASP A 41 -22.33 15.83 1.14
CA ASP A 41 -20.99 15.60 0.57
C ASP A 41 -20.10 14.83 1.55
N ILE A 42 -20.16 15.15 2.85
CA ILE A 42 -19.43 14.43 3.90
C ILE A 42 -19.84 12.95 3.90
N ASP A 43 -21.14 12.67 3.87
CA ASP A 43 -21.66 11.30 3.91
C ASP A 43 -21.18 10.49 2.69
N VAL A 44 -21.20 11.08 1.49
CA VAL A 44 -20.68 10.45 0.26
C VAL A 44 -19.17 10.17 0.36
N ILE A 45 -18.38 11.14 0.82
CA ILE A 45 -16.92 11.00 0.94
C ILE A 45 -16.56 9.93 1.96
N LYS A 46 -17.29 9.84 3.07
CA LYS A 46 -17.08 8.80 4.09
C LYS A 46 -17.38 7.41 3.56
N GLU A 47 -18.44 7.26 2.76
CA GLU A 47 -18.74 5.99 2.11
C GLU A 47 -17.60 5.56 1.19
N GLN A 48 -17.07 6.47 0.35
CA GLN A 48 -15.91 6.21 -0.50
C GLN A 48 -14.67 5.79 0.30
N TRP A 49 -14.47 6.38 1.49
CA TRP A 49 -13.34 6.05 2.35
C TRP A 49 -13.36 4.58 2.80
N THR A 50 -14.55 3.98 2.98
CA THR A 50 -14.66 2.55 3.36
C THR A 50 -14.11 1.61 2.30
N CYS A 51 -14.13 2.03 1.03
CA CYS A 51 -13.62 1.26 -0.10
C CYS A 51 -12.16 1.61 -0.45
N ASN A 52 -11.59 2.64 0.18
CA ASN A 52 -10.27 3.12 -0.18
C ASN A 52 -9.18 2.30 0.52
N LYS A 53 -8.17 1.88 -0.24
CA LYS A 53 -6.94 1.26 0.28
C LYS A 53 -5.75 2.00 -0.28
N GLU A 54 -4.98 2.61 0.62
CA GLU A 54 -3.74 3.30 0.25
C GLU A 54 -2.71 2.30 -0.30
N GLN A 55 -1.98 2.74 -1.33
CA GLN A 55 -0.80 2.02 -1.79
C GLN A 55 0.35 2.26 -0.80
N PRO A 56 0.98 1.21 -0.25
CA PRO A 56 2.09 1.38 0.68
C PRO A 56 3.33 1.96 -0.01
N VAL A 57 4.09 2.74 0.74
CA VAL A 57 5.39 3.28 0.29
C VAL A 57 6.48 2.23 0.52
N VAL A 58 6.92 1.57 -0.55
CA VAL A 58 7.94 0.52 -0.53
C VAL A 58 9.03 0.76 -1.58
N PRO A 59 10.25 0.21 -1.40
CA PRO A 59 11.27 0.23 -2.45
C PRO A 59 10.73 -0.36 -3.76
N GLY A 60 10.87 0.39 -4.86
CA GLY A 60 10.31 0.01 -6.17
C GLY A 60 8.85 0.42 -6.40
N GLY A 61 8.14 0.93 -5.38
CA GLY A 61 6.70 1.27 -5.49
C GLY A 61 6.36 2.35 -6.53
N TYR A 62 7.32 3.18 -6.91
CA TYR A 62 7.18 4.18 -7.99
C TYR A 62 6.92 3.54 -9.36
N PHE A 63 7.31 2.28 -9.56
CA PHE A 63 7.11 1.54 -10.80
C PHE A 63 5.64 1.14 -11.00
N THR A 64 4.92 0.88 -9.92
CA THR A 64 3.49 0.51 -9.95
C THR A 64 2.66 1.53 -10.69
N THR A 65 2.66 2.79 -10.24
CA THR A 65 1.87 3.86 -10.86
C THR A 65 2.30 4.12 -12.31
N ARG A 66 3.61 4.05 -12.60
CA ARG A 66 4.12 4.23 -13.97
C ARG A 66 3.58 3.17 -14.92
N HIS A 67 3.70 1.88 -14.57
CA HIS A 67 3.34 0.81 -15.49
C HIS A 67 1.82 0.60 -15.57
N LEU A 68 1.05 0.99 -14.55
CA LEU A 68 -0.40 1.14 -14.67
C LEU A 68 -0.79 2.21 -15.71
N ASN A 69 -0.13 3.37 -15.70
CA ASN A 69 -0.35 4.40 -16.73
C ASN A 69 0.08 3.92 -18.12
N ASN A 70 1.17 3.15 -18.23
CA ASN A 70 1.59 2.55 -19.49
C ASN A 70 0.55 1.55 -20.00
N ALA A 71 0.03 0.66 -19.15
CA ALA A 71 -1.02 -0.28 -19.53
C ALA A 71 -2.30 0.43 -19.98
N PHE A 72 -2.70 1.50 -19.28
CA PHE A 72 -3.82 2.34 -19.69
C PHE A 72 -3.57 2.98 -21.06
N THR A 73 -2.38 3.55 -21.28
CA THR A 73 -2.03 4.18 -22.56
C THR A 73 -2.04 3.17 -23.71
N ARG A 74 -1.43 1.99 -23.51
CA ARG A 74 -1.45 0.89 -24.49
C ARG A 74 -2.87 0.46 -24.85
N THR A 75 -3.72 0.30 -23.84
CA THR A 75 -5.11 -0.12 -24.04
C THR A 75 -5.94 0.95 -24.74
N VAL A 76 -5.95 2.18 -24.21
CA VAL A 76 -6.90 3.23 -24.62
C VAL A 76 -6.40 4.01 -25.83
N MET A 77 -5.11 4.31 -25.88
CA MET A 77 -4.53 5.15 -26.94
C MET A 77 -4.05 4.30 -28.12
N ASN A 78 -3.46 3.13 -27.87
CA ASN A 78 -2.89 2.29 -28.92
C ASN A 78 -3.84 1.17 -29.37
N GLY A 79 -4.93 0.91 -28.63
CA GLY A 79 -5.88 -0.16 -28.95
C GLY A 79 -5.33 -1.57 -28.70
N GLU A 80 -4.29 -1.69 -27.87
CA GLU A 80 -3.72 -2.98 -27.49
C GLU A 80 -4.68 -3.77 -26.57
N ASN A 81 -4.48 -5.08 -26.49
CA ASN A 81 -5.33 -5.92 -25.66
C ASN A 81 -5.18 -5.52 -24.17
N PRO A 82 -6.28 -5.27 -23.43
CA PRO A 82 -6.21 -4.89 -22.03
C PRO A 82 -5.56 -5.95 -21.13
N ARG A 83 -5.78 -7.25 -21.44
CA ARG A 83 -5.18 -8.35 -20.69
C ARG A 83 -3.67 -8.34 -20.85
N ASP A 84 -3.19 -8.36 -22.09
CA ASP A 84 -1.77 -8.41 -22.39
C ASP A 84 -1.06 -7.15 -21.84
N SER A 85 -1.72 -5.99 -21.96
CA SER A 85 -1.22 -4.73 -21.41
C SER A 85 -1.05 -4.77 -19.89
N LEU A 86 -2.00 -5.39 -19.18
CA LEU A 86 -1.93 -5.54 -17.73
C LEU A 86 -0.93 -6.63 -17.31
N GLU A 87 -0.85 -7.73 -18.04
CA GLU A 87 0.11 -8.81 -17.76
C GLU A 87 1.55 -8.29 -17.85
N GLU A 88 1.89 -7.56 -18.92
CA GLU A 88 3.21 -6.93 -19.05
C GLU A 88 3.48 -5.92 -17.93
N ALA A 89 2.48 -5.10 -17.55
CA ALA A 89 2.65 -4.18 -16.43
C ALA A 89 2.92 -4.93 -15.11
N VAL A 90 2.24 -6.05 -14.86
CA VAL A 90 2.47 -6.88 -13.67
C VAL A 90 3.89 -7.45 -13.65
N GLU A 91 4.38 -7.96 -14.79
CA GLU A 91 5.75 -8.49 -14.91
C GLU A 91 6.81 -7.42 -14.64
N ASP A 92 6.65 -6.24 -15.23
CA ASP A 92 7.54 -5.09 -15.04
C ASP A 92 7.58 -4.63 -13.57
N ILE A 93 6.39 -4.48 -12.97
CA ILE A 93 6.24 -4.04 -11.58
C ILE A 93 6.91 -5.03 -10.63
N ASN A 94 6.62 -6.33 -10.79
CA ASN A 94 7.18 -7.37 -9.91
C ASN A 94 8.70 -7.46 -10.05
N SER A 95 9.23 -7.32 -11.27
CA SER A 95 10.66 -7.35 -11.52
C SER A 95 11.40 -6.21 -10.82
N GLU A 96 10.87 -4.98 -10.89
CA GLU A 96 11.45 -3.83 -10.20
C GLU A 96 11.33 -3.95 -8.68
N LEU A 97 10.16 -4.36 -8.16
CA LEU A 97 9.97 -4.56 -6.72
C LEU A 97 11.00 -5.56 -6.17
N LEU A 98 11.21 -6.69 -6.86
CA LEU A 98 12.21 -7.69 -6.47
C LEU A 98 13.64 -7.17 -6.59
N ALA A 99 13.95 -6.43 -7.66
CA ALA A 99 15.27 -5.85 -7.86
C ALA A 99 15.61 -4.86 -6.73
N LYS A 100 14.67 -3.98 -6.38
CA LYS A 100 14.85 -3.00 -5.30
C LYS A 100 14.89 -3.65 -3.93
N GLN A 101 14.04 -4.62 -3.64
CA GLN A 101 14.12 -5.36 -2.38
C GLN A 101 15.50 -6.02 -2.21
N LYS A 102 16.06 -6.63 -3.26
CA LYS A 102 17.42 -7.19 -3.23
C LYS A 102 18.50 -6.13 -3.04
N GLU A 103 18.40 -5.00 -3.73
CA GLU A 103 19.34 -3.86 -3.59
C GLU A 103 19.41 -3.35 -2.14
N PHE A 104 18.26 -3.31 -1.46
CA PHE A 104 18.17 -2.89 -0.05
C PHE A 104 18.33 -4.03 0.96
N GLY A 105 18.67 -5.25 0.53
CA GLY A 105 18.86 -6.40 1.42
C GLY A 105 17.59 -6.87 2.14
N ILE A 106 16.41 -6.58 1.60
CA ILE A 106 15.12 -7.03 2.10
C ILE A 106 14.90 -8.45 1.56
N ASP A 107 15.35 -9.45 2.30
CA ASP A 107 15.30 -10.84 1.85
C ASP A 107 13.87 -11.38 1.91
N ALA A 108 13.20 -11.45 0.75
CA ALA A 108 11.80 -11.89 0.60
C ALA A 108 11.57 -13.38 1.00
N LYS A 109 12.63 -14.13 1.33
CA LYS A 109 12.53 -15.55 1.69
C LYS A 109 12.35 -15.85 3.18
N GLU A 110 12.64 -14.91 4.08
CA GLU A 110 12.69 -15.26 5.51
C GLU A 110 11.37 -15.02 6.28
N LYS A 111 10.50 -14.12 5.81
CA LYS A 111 9.30 -13.75 6.58
C LYS A 111 8.01 -14.39 6.07
N VAL A 112 7.78 -14.42 4.75
CA VAL A 112 6.51 -14.95 4.19
C VAL A 112 6.42 -16.48 4.34
N LEU A 113 7.53 -17.21 4.08
CA LEU A 113 7.56 -18.67 4.24
C LEU A 113 7.38 -19.11 5.70
N ASN A 114 7.82 -18.29 6.67
CA ASN A 114 7.64 -18.58 8.09
C ASN A 114 6.22 -18.28 8.57
N GLN A 115 5.56 -17.29 7.98
CA GLN A 115 4.18 -16.92 8.29
C GLN A 115 3.20 -17.97 7.76
N GLU A 116 3.36 -18.42 6.51
CA GLU A 116 2.56 -19.51 5.93
C GLU A 116 2.78 -20.86 6.64
N LYS A 117 4.01 -21.15 7.08
CA LYS A 117 4.33 -22.37 7.85
C LYS A 117 3.74 -22.35 9.27
N GLN A 118 3.69 -21.19 9.92
CA GLN A 118 3.03 -21.04 11.23
C GLN A 118 1.51 -21.17 11.12
N GLU A 119 0.91 -20.64 10.05
CA GLU A 119 -0.54 -20.72 9.79
C GLU A 119 -0.99 -22.12 9.33
N SER A 120 -0.10 -22.90 8.69
CA SER A 120 -0.41 -24.24 8.16
C SER A 120 -0.17 -25.41 9.14
N GLY A 121 0.32 -25.16 10.36
CA GLY A 121 0.43 -26.18 11.41
C GLY A 121 1.33 -27.39 11.11
N PHE A 122 2.29 -27.29 10.19
CA PHE A 122 3.19 -28.40 9.84
C PHE A 122 4.45 -28.40 10.72
N LEU A 123 4.40 -29.15 11.84
CA LEU A 123 5.55 -29.48 12.68
C LEU A 123 6.49 -30.45 11.92
N VAL A 124 7.65 -29.97 11.46
CA VAL A 124 8.74 -30.87 11.05
C VAL A 124 9.43 -31.37 12.31
N LYS A 125 9.11 -32.60 12.72
CA LYS A 125 9.91 -33.37 13.67
C LYS A 125 11.26 -33.73 13.05
N GLY A 126 12.32 -33.22 13.66
CA GLY A 126 13.57 -33.96 13.91
C GLY A 126 14.53 -34.13 12.74
N GLU A 127 15.64 -33.41 12.81
CA GLU A 127 16.91 -33.88 12.23
C GLU A 127 17.84 -34.19 13.42
N VAL A 128 17.95 -35.47 13.74
CA VAL A 128 18.92 -35.99 14.70
C VAL A 128 20.25 -36.05 13.99
N ASP A 129 21.18 -35.20 14.41
CA ASP A 129 22.59 -35.25 14.06
C ASP A 129 23.13 -36.68 14.25
N ARG A 130 23.35 -37.39 13.15
CA ARG A 130 24.26 -38.54 13.10
C ARG A 130 25.45 -38.15 12.25
N LYS A 131 26.52 -37.74 12.91
CA LYS A 131 27.92 -38.08 12.58
C LYS A 131 28.86 -37.38 13.55
N THR A 132 29.32 -38.10 14.57
CA THR A 132 30.75 -38.24 14.95
C THR A 132 30.91 -38.93 16.31
N ALA A 133 31.23 -40.23 16.26
CA ALA A 133 32.00 -41.03 17.22
C ALA A 133 31.96 -42.46 16.63
N GLY A 134 33.01 -43.14 16.21
CA GLY A 134 34.45 -43.07 16.50
C GLY A 134 34.90 -44.50 16.83
N SER A 135 35.98 -45.00 16.21
CA SER A 135 36.86 -46.12 16.65
C SER A 135 37.72 -46.55 15.45
N GLU A 136 39.04 -46.38 15.41
CA GLU A 136 40.03 -47.17 16.16
C GLU A 136 39.71 -48.68 16.15
N GLU A 137 40.19 -49.37 15.11
CA GLU A 137 41.09 -50.55 15.14
C GLU A 137 41.28 -51.10 13.71
#